data_AF-A0A661T811-F1
#
_entry.id   AF-A0A661T811-F1
#
_cell.length_a   1.000
_cell.length_b   1.000
_cell.length_c   1.000
_cell.angle_alpha   90.00
_cell.angle_beta   90.00
_cell.angle_gamma   90.00
#
_symmetry.space_group_name_H-M   'P 1'
#
loop_
_entity.id
_entity.type
_entity.pdbx_description
1 polymer ?
#
loop_
_entity_poly.entity_id
_entity_poly.type
_entity_poly.pdbx_seq_one_letter_code
_entity_poly.pdbx_strand_id
1 'polypeptide(L)'
;MRKRIIGVLVATLFLLSLAATGMAGKKGNPRKGKYLFRKTCRQCHIENSKSKTPAKPLSPNSKTQAQWKRAFKNHSKLKCSAEWDKLSKKDLNDIFSYLHAHAYDSPSPAKCQ
;
A
#
# COMPACT_ATOMS: atom_id res chain seq x y z
N MET A 1 31.27 2.89 43.21
CA MET A 1 31.39 2.65 41.75
C MET A 1 30.25 1.84 41.17
N ARG A 2 29.85 0.70 41.76
CA ARG A 2 28.74 -0.17 41.28
C ARG A 2 27.40 0.56 41.02
N LYS A 3 26.98 1.49 41.90
CA LYS A 3 25.75 2.28 41.73
C LYS A 3 25.81 3.27 40.54
N ARG A 4 26.99 3.80 40.23
CA ARG A 4 27.21 4.69 39.07
C ARG A 4 27.20 3.90 37.76
N ILE A 5 27.78 2.70 37.76
CA ILE A 5 27.75 1.78 36.61
C ILE A 5 26.32 1.30 36.30
N ILE A 6 25.54 0.97 37.34
CA ILE A 6 24.12 0.61 37.17
C ILE A 6 23.31 1.79 36.62
N GLY A 7 23.54 3.01 37.13
CA GLY A 7 22.88 4.22 36.63
C GLY A 7 23.19 4.50 35.17
N VAL A 8 24.46 4.34 34.75
CA VAL A 8 24.88 4.50 33.35
C VAL A 8 24.25 3.44 32.46
N LEU A 9 24.23 2.17 32.89
CA LEU A 9 23.62 1.08 32.14
C LEU A 9 22.12 1.29 31.90
N VAL A 10 21.40 1.70 32.95
CA VAL A 10 19.95 1.99 32.86
C VAL A 10 19.70 3.18 31.95
N ALA A 11 20.50 4.24 32.03
CA ALA A 11 20.38 5.41 31.15
C ALA A 11 20.63 5.05 29.67
N THR A 12 21.65 4.22 29.38
CA THR A 12 21.92 3.75 28.01
C THR A 12 20.82 2.85 27.46
N LEU A 13 20.24 1.97 28.27
CA LEU A 13 19.10 1.13 27.89
C LEU A 13 17.84 1.96 27.61
N PHE A 14 17.60 3.00 28.40
CA PHE A 14 16.47 3.90 28.20
C PHE A 14 16.62 4.72 26.90
N LEU A 15 17.83 5.23 26.62
CA LEU A 15 18.12 5.95 25.37
C LEU A 15 18.02 5.04 24.13
N LEU A 16 18.42 3.77 24.22
CA LEU A 16 18.23 2.79 23.14
C LEU A 16 16.74 2.50 22.86
N SER A 17 15.90 2.47 23.90
CA SER A 17 14.47 2.19 23.74
C SER A 17 13.70 3.31 23.00
N LEU A 18 14.12 4.57 23.14
CA LEU A 18 13.50 5.70 22.43
C LEU A 18 13.84 5.71 20.92
N ALA A 19 15.01 5.21 20.53
CA ALA A 19 15.45 5.18 19.14
C ALA A 19 14.71 4.11 18.28
N ALA A 20 13.96 3.19 18.89
CA ALA A 20 13.29 2.10 18.18
C ALA A 20 11.98 2.51 17.45
N THR A 21 11.50 3.75 17.60
CA THR A 21 10.21 4.18 17.02
C THR A 21 10.26 4.51 15.52
N GLY A 22 11.43 4.43 14.87
CA GLY A 22 11.63 4.86 13.48
C GLY A 22 11.43 3.82 12.37
N MET A 23 11.24 2.53 12.69
CA MET A 23 11.26 1.45 11.68
C MET A 23 9.88 0.88 11.31
N ALA A 24 8.85 1.73 11.25
CA ALA A 24 7.63 1.39 10.51
C ALA A 24 7.72 2.02 9.12
N GLY A 25 8.41 1.34 8.19
CA GLY A 25 8.50 1.79 6.80
C GLY A 25 7.14 2.22 6.28
N LYS A 26 7.01 3.51 5.91
CA LYS A 26 5.76 4.26 5.68
C LYS A 26 4.63 3.35 5.16
N LYS A 27 3.86 2.75 6.09
CA LYS A 27 2.65 1.99 5.73
C LYS A 27 1.72 2.99 5.07
N GLY A 28 1.35 2.78 3.81
CA GLY A 28 0.38 3.64 3.14
C GLY A 28 -0.95 3.59 3.90
N ASN A 29 -1.79 4.61 3.72
CA ASN A 29 -3.09 4.71 4.35
C ASN A 29 -4.12 3.91 3.52
N PRO A 30 -4.54 2.71 3.94
CA PRO A 30 -5.45 1.87 3.16
C PRO A 30 -6.85 2.47 3.02
N ARG A 31 -7.30 3.32 3.97
CA ARG A 31 -8.59 4.02 3.85
C ARG A 31 -8.55 5.02 2.70
N LYS A 32 -7.50 5.83 2.60
CA LYS A 32 -7.27 6.74 1.47
C LYS A 32 -7.06 5.95 0.18
N GLY A 33 -6.32 4.84 0.24
CA GLY A 33 -6.10 3.93 -0.88
C GLY A 33 -7.38 3.40 -1.51
N LYS A 34 -8.35 2.98 -0.69
CA LYS A 34 -9.68 2.53 -1.17
C LYS A 34 -10.39 3.61 -1.99
N TYR A 35 -10.38 4.84 -1.51
CA TYR A 35 -10.98 5.98 -2.20
C TYR A 35 -10.26 6.25 -3.53
N LEU A 36 -8.93 6.35 -3.50
CA LEU A 36 -8.12 6.61 -4.68
C LEU A 36 -8.27 5.51 -5.74
N PHE A 37 -8.29 4.23 -5.35
CA PHE A 37 -8.54 3.10 -6.24
C PHE A 37 -9.89 3.22 -6.97
N ARG A 38 -10.95 3.67 -6.29
CA ARG A 38 -12.26 3.93 -6.90
C ARG A 38 -12.21 5.07 -7.90
N LYS A 39 -11.55 6.16 -7.52
CA LYS A 39 -11.48 7.39 -8.31
C LYS A 39 -10.60 7.27 -9.55
N THR A 40 -9.61 6.38 -9.54
CA THR A 40 -8.59 6.28 -10.59
C THR A 40 -8.74 4.99 -11.38
N CYS A 41 -8.46 3.85 -10.75
CA CYS A 41 -8.43 2.55 -11.43
C CYS A 41 -9.83 2.10 -11.87
N ARG A 42 -10.84 2.22 -11.00
CA ARG A 42 -12.20 1.74 -11.30
C ARG A 42 -12.98 2.62 -12.27
N GLN A 43 -12.46 3.76 -12.73
CA GLN A 43 -13.14 4.49 -13.80
C GLN A 43 -13.13 3.69 -15.13
N CYS A 44 -12.04 2.98 -15.40
CA CYS A 44 -11.92 2.10 -16.57
C CYS A 44 -12.17 0.62 -16.23
N HIS A 45 -11.91 0.20 -14.99
CA HIS A 45 -11.99 -1.20 -14.56
C HIS A 45 -13.30 -1.55 -13.81
N ILE A 46 -14.44 -1.18 -14.39
CA ILE A 46 -15.78 -1.56 -13.91
C ILE A 46 -16.49 -2.39 -14.98
N GLU A 47 -17.46 -3.19 -14.55
CA GLU A 47 -18.39 -3.83 -15.47
C GLU A 47 -19.12 -2.77 -16.30
N ASN A 48 -19.21 -3.01 -17.61
CA ASN A 48 -19.84 -2.11 -18.57
C ASN A 48 -19.30 -0.66 -18.49
N SER A 49 -17.98 -0.50 -18.32
CA SER A 49 -17.36 0.82 -18.31
C SER A 49 -17.72 1.61 -19.57
N LYS A 50 -18.28 2.80 -19.37
CA LYS A 50 -18.53 3.80 -20.44
C LYS A 50 -17.29 4.66 -20.74
N SER A 51 -16.13 4.31 -20.17
CA SER A 51 -14.88 5.02 -20.46
C SER A 51 -14.51 4.86 -21.92
N LYS A 52 -13.80 5.86 -22.48
CA LYS A 52 -13.22 5.78 -23.83
C LYS A 52 -12.23 4.60 -23.97
N THR A 53 -11.70 4.11 -22.84
CA THR A 53 -10.77 2.97 -22.77
C THR A 53 -11.26 1.95 -21.74
N PRO A 54 -12.31 1.17 -22.05
CA PRO A 54 -12.83 0.17 -21.13
C PRO A 54 -11.80 -0.92 -20.89
N ALA A 55 -11.65 -1.36 -19.64
CA ALA A 55 -10.73 -2.40 -19.25
C ALA A 55 -11.45 -3.50 -18.47
N LYS A 56 -10.85 -4.70 -18.42
CA LYS A 56 -11.42 -5.82 -17.65
C LYS A 56 -11.72 -5.40 -16.21
N PRO A 57 -12.86 -5.76 -15.62
CA PRO A 57 -13.18 -5.43 -14.24
C PRO A 57 -12.01 -5.77 -13.30
N LEU A 58 -11.71 -4.86 -12.37
CA LEU A 58 -10.60 -5.02 -11.44
C LEU A 58 -11.10 -4.79 -10.02
N SER A 59 -10.93 -5.82 -9.21
CA SER A 59 -11.18 -5.82 -7.77
C SER A 59 -9.89 -6.14 -7.01
N PRO A 60 -9.77 -5.80 -5.72
CA PRO A 60 -8.58 -6.14 -4.94
C PRO A 60 -8.27 -7.65 -4.94
N ASN A 61 -9.31 -8.49 -4.88
CA ASN A 61 -9.17 -9.95 -4.92
C ASN A 61 -8.95 -10.52 -6.34
N SER A 62 -8.85 -9.68 -7.39
CA SER A 62 -8.51 -10.14 -8.75
C SER A 62 -7.05 -10.59 -8.89
N LYS A 63 -6.20 -10.30 -7.91
CA LYS A 63 -4.77 -10.62 -7.93
C LYS A 63 -4.27 -11.03 -6.54
N THR A 64 -3.21 -11.82 -6.51
CA THR A 64 -2.44 -12.11 -5.29
C THR A 64 -1.61 -10.92 -4.85
N GLN A 65 -1.16 -10.92 -3.59
CA GLN A 65 -0.24 -9.93 -3.03
C GLN A 65 1.02 -9.77 -3.90
N ALA A 66 1.61 -10.88 -4.32
CA ALA A 66 2.79 -10.90 -5.20
C ALA A 66 2.50 -10.34 -6.60
N GLN A 67 1.31 -10.61 -7.15
CA GLN A 67 0.89 -10.02 -8.42
C GLN A 67 0.67 -8.51 -8.31
N TRP A 68 0.06 -8.02 -7.22
CA TRP A 68 -0.06 -6.58 -6.96
C TRP A 68 1.30 -5.90 -6.84
N LYS A 69 2.23 -6.49 -6.07
CA LYS A 69 3.59 -5.97 -5.95
C LYS A 69 4.29 -5.85 -7.30
N ARG A 70 4.14 -6.85 -8.17
CA ARG A 70 4.68 -6.82 -9.54
C ARG A 70 4.03 -5.74 -10.41
N ALA A 71 2.70 -5.56 -10.31
CA ALA A 71 1.98 -4.55 -11.06
C ALA A 71 2.44 -3.13 -10.67
N PHE A 72 2.55 -2.84 -9.38
CA PHE A 72 3.02 -1.53 -8.89
C PHE A 72 4.50 -1.29 -9.19
N LYS A 73 5.34 -2.33 -9.15
CA LYS A 73 6.76 -2.21 -9.54
C LYS A 73 6.95 -1.91 -11.02
N ASN A 74 6.06 -2.40 -11.89
CA ASN A 74 6.17 -2.28 -13.34
C ASN A 74 5.03 -1.47 -13.97
N HIS A 75 4.45 -0.53 -13.22
CA HIS A 75 3.28 0.23 -13.66
C HIS A 75 3.52 1.03 -14.95
N SER A 76 4.76 1.47 -15.20
CA SER A 76 5.18 2.14 -16.44
C SER A 76 5.02 1.28 -17.70
N LYS A 77 4.97 -0.04 -17.56
CA LYS A 77 4.76 -0.99 -18.68
C LYS A 77 3.29 -1.25 -18.97
N LEU A 78 2.37 -0.71 -18.16
CA LEU A 78 0.93 -0.88 -18.35
C LEU A 78 0.44 0.08 -19.44
N LYS A 79 -0.55 -0.35 -20.22
CA LYS A 79 -1.21 0.50 -21.24
C LYS A 79 -1.78 1.81 -20.68
N CYS A 80 -2.06 1.85 -19.38
CA CYS A 80 -2.61 3.02 -18.69
C CYS A 80 -1.56 3.80 -17.88
N SER A 81 -0.26 3.63 -18.13
CA SER A 81 0.83 4.29 -17.38
C SER A 81 0.61 5.79 -17.18
N ALA A 82 0.09 6.50 -18.17
CA ALA A 82 -0.25 7.92 -18.09
C ALA A 82 -1.22 8.28 -16.94
N GLU A 83 -2.14 7.39 -16.55
CA GLU A 83 -3.02 7.60 -15.39
C GLU A 83 -2.29 7.37 -14.07
N TRP A 84 -1.27 6.52 -14.06
CA TRP A 84 -0.44 6.28 -12.88
C TRP A 84 0.52 7.44 -12.63
N ASP A 85 1.02 8.07 -13.68
CA ASP A 85 1.97 9.20 -13.59
C ASP A 85 1.32 10.47 -13.02
N LYS A 86 -0.02 10.57 -13.07
CA LYS A 86 -0.78 11.63 -12.39
C LYS A 86 -0.83 11.47 -10.87
N LEU A 87 -0.44 10.31 -10.34
CA LEU A 87 -0.51 10.00 -8.92
C LEU A 87 0.83 10.23 -8.23
N SER A 88 0.78 10.85 -7.05
CA SER A 88 1.97 10.99 -6.23
C SER A 88 2.45 9.60 -5.74
N LYS A 89 3.76 9.48 -5.45
CA LYS A 89 4.31 8.26 -4.82
C LYS A 89 3.55 7.85 -3.55
N LYS A 90 3.06 8.84 -2.80
CA LYS A 90 2.25 8.60 -1.60
C LYS A 90 0.89 7.99 -1.96
N ASP A 91 0.20 8.53 -2.95
CA ASP A 91 -1.09 8.01 -3.39
C ASP A 91 -0.96 6.59 -3.95
N LEU A 92 0.10 6.32 -4.72
CA LEU A 92 0.42 4.96 -5.17
C LEU A 92 0.64 4.01 -3.99
N ASN A 93 1.38 4.43 -2.96
CA ASN A 93 1.59 3.61 -1.76
C ASN A 93 0.29 3.40 -0.96
N ASP A 94 -0.57 4.41 -0.88
CA ASP A 94 -1.88 4.31 -0.22
C ASP A 94 -2.78 3.30 -0.97
N ILE A 95 -2.86 3.39 -2.31
CA ILE A 95 -3.59 2.44 -3.16
C ILE A 95 -3.02 1.03 -3.01
N PHE A 96 -1.70 0.87 -3.10
CA PHE A 96 -1.03 -0.43 -2.94
C PHE A 96 -1.37 -1.06 -1.59
N SER A 97 -1.34 -0.27 -0.52
CA SER A 97 -1.65 -0.75 0.84
C SER A 97 -3.07 -1.30 0.94
N TYR A 98 -4.04 -0.66 0.29
CA TYR A 98 -5.40 -1.19 0.20
C TYR A 98 -5.48 -2.47 -0.63
N LEU A 99 -4.90 -2.49 -1.83
CA LEU A 99 -4.99 -3.64 -2.74
C LEU A 99 -4.26 -4.87 -2.20
N HIS A 100 -3.10 -4.69 -1.58
CA HIS A 100 -2.33 -5.75 -0.97
C HIS A 100 -2.99 -6.31 0.29
N ALA A 101 -3.61 -5.46 1.12
CA ALA A 101 -4.33 -5.89 2.33
C ALA A 101 -5.60 -6.70 2.02
N HIS A 102 -6.18 -6.52 0.83
CA HIS A 102 -7.41 -7.17 0.40
C HIS A 102 -7.24 -8.04 -0.85
N ALA A 103 -6.00 -8.46 -1.13
CA ALA A 103 -5.64 -9.34 -2.23
C ALA A 103 -6.30 -10.73 -2.09
N TYR A 104 -6.28 -11.51 -3.16
CA TYR A 104 -6.89 -12.86 -3.22
C TYR A 104 -6.42 -13.79 -2.09
N ASP A 105 -5.12 -13.79 -1.84
CA ASP A 105 -4.39 -14.59 -0.85
C ASP A 105 -4.16 -13.85 0.48
N SER A 106 -4.79 -12.70 0.67
CA SER A 106 -4.72 -11.99 1.96
C SER A 106 -5.61 -12.65 3.02
N PRO A 107 -5.37 -12.40 4.32
CA PRO A 107 -6.30 -12.84 5.38
C PRO A 107 -7.70 -12.20 5.30
N SER A 108 -7.86 -11.12 4.55
CA SER A 108 -9.13 -10.40 4.40
C SER A 108 -9.41 -9.99 2.95
N PRO A 109 -9.56 -10.95 2.01
CA PRO A 109 -9.79 -10.64 0.59
C PRO A 109 -11.08 -9.85 0.40
N ALA A 110 -11.08 -8.88 -0.53
CA ALA A 110 -12.31 -8.16 -0.87
C ALA A 110 -13.24 -9.03 -1.74
N LYS A 111 -14.05 -9.88 -1.09
CA LYS A 111 -14.99 -10.81 -1.76
C LYS A 111 -16.27 -10.14 -2.28
N CYS A 112 -16.69 -9.03 -1.66
CA CYS A 112 -17.86 -8.25 -2.11
C CYS A 112 -17.43 -7.19 -3.14
N GLN A 113 -18.08 -7.17 -4.30
CA GLN A 113 -17.76 -6.28 -5.43
C GLN A 113 -18.65 -5.03 -5.43
#